data_AF-A0A1X7TGK8-F1
#
_entry.id   AF-A0A1X7TGK8-F1
#
_cell.length_a   1.000
_cell.length_b   1.000
_cell.length_c   1.000
_cell.angle_alpha   90.00
_cell.angle_beta   90.00
_cell.angle_gamma   90.00
#
_symmetry.space_group_name_H-M   'P 1'
#
loop_
_entity.id
_entity.type
_entity.pdbx_description
1 polymer ?
#
loop_
_entity_poly.entity_id
_entity_poly.type
_entity_poly.pdbx_seq_one_letter_code
_entity_poly.pdbx_strand_id
1 'polypeptide(L)'
;MNEYKDKKITKTSFLDDAFRKNLESALRFGNPLLVQDVESYDPILNPVLNREVKKTGGRVLITLGDQEIDLSPSFTIFLSTRDPSVEFPPDLCSRVTFVNFTVTRSSLQSQCLNRVLKSERPDVDEKRSDLLKLQ
;
A
#
# COMPACT_ATOMS: atom_id res chain seq x y z
N MET A 1 6.64 2.58 6.27
CA MET A 1 5.62 3.65 6.17
C MET A 1 6.19 5.04 6.51
N ASN A 2 7.43 5.33 6.12
CA ASN A 2 8.02 6.65 6.35
C ASN A 2 7.77 7.61 5.18
N GLU A 3 7.53 7.08 3.98
CA GLU A 3 7.31 7.86 2.75
C GLU A 3 6.04 8.73 2.80
N TYR A 4 4.99 8.23 3.42
CA TYR A 4 3.74 8.96 3.67
C TYR A 4 3.63 9.35 5.14
N LYS A 5 4.72 9.80 5.78
CA LYS A 5 4.62 10.36 7.13
C LYS A 5 3.91 11.71 7.14
N ASP A 6 4.17 12.54 6.14
CA ASP A 6 3.59 13.89 6.02
C ASP A 6 2.17 13.87 5.46
N LYS A 7 1.80 12.80 4.73
CA LYS A 7 0.44 12.55 4.25
C LYS A 7 -0.22 11.51 5.14
N LYS A 8 -1.36 11.83 5.76
CA LYS A 8 -2.09 10.90 6.64
C LYS A 8 -2.58 9.65 5.88
N ILE A 9 -1.76 8.59 5.87
CA ILE A 9 -2.15 7.30 5.27
C ILE A 9 -3.17 6.61 6.16
N THR A 10 -4.33 6.30 5.60
CA THR A 10 -5.36 5.54 6.29
C THR A 10 -5.14 4.06 6.01
N LYS A 11 -5.18 3.23 7.05
CA LYS A 11 -5.12 1.77 6.91
C LYS A 11 -6.51 1.19 7.15
N THR A 12 -6.90 0.22 6.34
CA THR A 12 -8.20 -0.46 6.43
C THR A 12 -8.04 -1.88 5.87
N SER A 13 -9.03 -2.74 6.08
CA SER A 13 -9.13 -4.05 5.43
C SER A 13 -10.45 -4.14 4.66
N PHE A 14 -10.57 -5.04 3.68
CA PHE A 14 -11.87 -5.34 3.05
C PHE A 14 -12.87 -5.96 4.04
N LEU A 15 -12.36 -6.55 5.12
CA LEU A 15 -13.14 -7.17 6.20
C LEU A 15 -13.63 -6.15 7.24
N ASP A 16 -13.23 -4.88 7.14
CA ASP A 16 -13.62 -3.82 8.07
C ASP A 16 -14.93 -3.15 7.61
N ASP A 17 -15.92 -3.06 8.49
CA ASP A 17 -17.19 -2.35 8.24
C ASP A 17 -16.96 -0.87 7.88
N ALA A 18 -15.86 -0.28 8.35
CA ALA A 18 -15.49 1.09 8.03
C ALA A 18 -14.82 1.26 6.65
N PHE A 19 -14.52 0.18 5.94
CA PHE A 19 -13.80 0.20 4.65
C PHE A 19 -14.40 1.18 3.65
N ARG A 20 -15.71 1.10 3.42
CA ARG A 20 -16.40 1.93 2.42
C ARG A 20 -16.31 3.41 2.76
N LYS A 21 -16.46 3.75 4.05
CA LYS A 21 -16.34 5.14 4.54
C LYS A 21 -14.91 5.65 4.40
N ASN A 22 -13.92 4.81 4.72
CA ASN A 22 -12.51 5.15 4.55
C ASN A 22 -12.14 5.36 3.08
N LEU A 23 -12.66 4.51 2.19
CA LEU A 23 -12.46 4.61 0.75
C LEU A 23 -13.09 5.89 0.17
N GLU A 24 -14.36 6.16 0.49
CA GLU A 24 -15.05 7.38 0.07
C GLU A 24 -14.29 8.63 0.55
N SER A 25 -13.91 8.66 1.83
CA SER A 25 -13.14 9.77 2.40
C SER A 25 -11.79 9.94 1.68
N ALA A 26 -11.10 8.85 1.38
CA ALA A 26 -9.81 8.90 0.70
C ALA A 26 -9.95 9.40 -0.75
N LEU A 27 -10.99 8.96 -1.48
CA LEU A 27 -11.30 9.43 -2.83
C LEU A 27 -11.58 10.93 -2.85
N ARG A 28 -12.39 11.45 -1.91
CA ARG A 28 -12.73 12.87 -1.80
C ARG A 28 -11.54 13.75 -1.44
N PHE A 29 -10.79 13.37 -0.41
CA PHE A 29 -9.70 14.22 0.12
C PHE A 29 -8.34 13.94 -0.52
N GLY A 30 -8.23 12.88 -1.34
CA GLY A 30 -6.98 12.48 -1.97
C GLY A 30 -5.93 11.97 -1.00
N ASN A 31 -6.36 11.41 0.13
CA ASN A 31 -5.48 10.79 1.10
C ASN A 31 -5.01 9.43 0.57
N PRO A 32 -3.76 9.03 0.83
CA PRO A 32 -3.31 7.69 0.51
C PRO A 32 -4.05 6.65 1.38
N LEU A 33 -4.51 5.57 0.76
CA LEU A 33 -5.21 4.47 1.41
C LEU A 33 -4.40 3.18 1.27
N LEU A 34 -4.10 2.53 2.38
CA LEU A 34 -3.58 1.15 2.38
C LEU A 34 -4.71 0.20 2.78
N VAL A 35 -5.09 -0.67 1.85
CA VAL A 35 -6.02 -1.76 2.11
C VAL A 35 -5.22 -3.05 2.36
N GLN A 36 -5.52 -3.70 3.46
CA GLN A 36 -4.92 -4.96 3.88
C GLN A 36 -5.83 -6.14 3.53
N ASP A 37 -5.26 -7.33 3.59
CA ASP A 37 -5.95 -8.62 3.40
C ASP A 37 -6.70 -8.69 2.05
N VAL A 38 -6.01 -8.30 0.97
CA VAL A 38 -6.59 -8.29 -0.40
C VAL A 38 -7.02 -9.67 -0.90
N GLU A 39 -6.65 -10.76 -0.23
CA GLU A 39 -7.24 -12.09 -0.43
C GLU A 39 -8.77 -12.09 -0.31
N SER A 40 -9.34 -11.19 0.50
CA SER A 40 -10.79 -11.00 0.67
C SER A 40 -11.32 -9.85 -0.20
N TYR A 41 -10.87 -9.76 -1.45
CA TYR A 41 -11.15 -8.65 -2.36
C TYR A 41 -12.65 -8.32 -2.50
N ASP A 42 -13.02 -7.04 -2.33
CA ASP A 42 -14.37 -6.54 -2.61
C ASP A 42 -14.43 -5.86 -4.01
N PRO A 43 -15.28 -6.36 -4.94
CA PRO A 43 -15.49 -5.77 -6.27
C PRO A 43 -15.97 -4.31 -6.27
N ILE A 44 -16.40 -3.75 -5.14
CA ILE A 44 -16.70 -2.31 -5.01
C ILE A 44 -15.52 -1.41 -5.41
N LEU A 45 -14.30 -1.94 -5.38
CA LEU A 45 -13.09 -1.23 -5.80
C LEU A 45 -12.91 -1.19 -7.34
N ASN A 46 -13.64 -1.99 -8.11
CA ASN A 46 -13.48 -2.11 -9.56
C ASN A 46 -13.51 -0.75 -10.30
N PRO A 47 -14.50 0.14 -10.07
CA PRO A 47 -14.54 1.43 -10.76
C PRO A 47 -13.28 2.28 -10.48
N VAL A 48 -12.75 2.18 -9.26
CA VAL A 48 -11.52 2.88 -8.83
C VAL A 48 -10.30 2.33 -9.55
N LEU A 49 -10.15 1.00 -9.61
CA LEU A 49 -9.02 0.35 -10.30
C LEU A 49 -9.08 0.58 -11.82
N ASN A 50 -10.28 0.51 -12.41
CA ASN A 50 -10.52 0.78 -13.82
C ASN A 50 -10.37 2.26 -14.20
N ARG A 51 -10.34 3.16 -13.20
CA ARG A 51 -10.41 4.61 -13.40
C ARG A 51 -11.62 5.02 -14.21
N GLU A 52 -12.78 4.44 -13.91
CA GLU A 52 -14.08 4.75 -14.50
C GLU A 52 -14.59 6.12 -14.04
N VAL A 53 -13.94 7.18 -14.53
CA VAL A 53 -14.22 8.56 -14.12
C VAL A 53 -15.14 9.26 -15.12
N LYS A 54 -16.12 9.99 -14.59
CA LYS A 54 -17.01 10.88 -15.35
C LYS A 54 -16.56 12.32 -15.17
N LYS A 55 -16.57 13.11 -16.24
CA LYS A 55 -16.28 14.55 -16.18
C LYS A 55 -17.57 15.33 -16.44
N THR A 56 -18.07 16.02 -15.42
CA THR A 56 -19.32 16.80 -15.51
C THR A 56 -19.09 18.19 -14.90
N GLY A 57 -19.29 19.25 -15.69
CA GLY A 57 -19.20 20.62 -15.20
C GLY A 57 -17.85 20.99 -14.56
N GLY A 58 -16.74 20.46 -15.08
CA GLY A 58 -15.39 20.69 -14.54
C GLY A 58 -15.01 19.81 -13.33
N ARG A 59 -15.96 19.02 -12.80
CA ARG A 59 -15.70 18.04 -11.73
C ARG A 59 -15.33 16.68 -12.31
N VAL A 60 -14.44 15.97 -11.63
CA VAL A 60 -14.11 14.57 -11.91
C VAL A 60 -14.82 13.72 -10.87
N LEU A 61 -15.74 12.88 -11.31
CA LEU A 61 -16.60 12.06 -10.48
C LEU A 61 -16.27 10.59 -10.69
N ILE A 62 -16.43 9.78 -9.65
CA ILE A 62 -16.36 8.33 -9.74
C ILE A 62 -17.61 7.73 -9.09
N THR A 63 -18.19 6.72 -9.72
CA THR A 63 -19.37 6.03 -9.20
C THR A 63 -18.92 4.83 -8.38
N LEU A 64 -19.33 4.78 -7.11
CA LEU A 64 -19.01 3.70 -6.18
C LEU A 64 -20.30 3.18 -5.55
N GLY A 65 -20.76 2.00 -6.01
CA GLY A 65 -22.11 1.53 -5.69
C GLY A 65 -23.15 2.54 -6.16
N ASP A 66 -23.98 3.02 -5.24
CA ASP A 66 -25.05 3.98 -5.51
C ASP A 66 -24.63 5.46 -5.34
N GLN A 67 -23.35 5.72 -5.05
CA GLN A 67 -22.85 7.07 -4.76
C GLN A 67 -21.96 7.60 -5.88
N GLU A 68 -22.12 8.89 -6.22
CA GLU A 68 -21.15 9.63 -7.02
C GLU A 68 -20.26 10.48 -6.10
N ILE A 69 -18.96 10.30 -6.22
CA ILE A 69 -17.95 10.88 -5.35
C ILE A 69 -17.02 11.76 -6.16
N ASP A 70 -16.70 12.97 -5.68
CA ASP A 70 -15.63 13.79 -6.26
C ASP A 70 -14.29 13.09 -6.08
N LEU A 71 -13.63 12.79 -7.20
CA LEU A 71 -12.32 12.16 -7.21
C LEU A 71 -11.23 13.21 -7.12
N SER A 72 -10.45 13.17 -6.03
CA SER A 72 -9.23 13.97 -5.92
C SER A 72 -8.13 13.42 -6.83
N PRO A 73 -7.42 14.29 -7.58
CA PRO A 73 -6.30 13.88 -8.43
C PRO A 73 -5.10 13.36 -7.64
N SER A 74 -5.00 13.66 -6.34
CA SER A 74 -3.90 13.19 -5.48
C SER A 74 -4.17 11.84 -4.81
N PHE A 75 -5.33 11.23 -5.05
CA PHE A 75 -5.68 9.93 -4.48
C PHE A 75 -4.68 8.85 -4.91
N THR A 76 -4.31 7.99 -3.96
CA THR A 76 -3.42 6.86 -4.19
C THR A 76 -3.87 5.70 -3.31
N ILE A 77 -3.92 4.50 -3.88
CA ILE A 77 -4.30 3.29 -3.16
C ILE A 77 -3.20 2.24 -3.25
N PHE A 78 -2.97 1.55 -2.14
CA PHE A 78 -2.09 0.41 -2.04
C PHE A 78 -2.90 -0.78 -1.53
N LEU A 79 -2.76 -1.92 -2.20
CA LEU A 79 -3.37 -3.19 -1.78
C LEU A 79 -2.25 -4.09 -1.25
N SER A 80 -2.44 -4.67 -0.08
CA SER A 80 -1.44 -5.53 0.56
C SER A 80 -2.05 -6.84 1.02
N THR A 81 -1.31 -7.92 0.83
CA THR A 81 -1.58 -9.24 1.42
C THR A 81 -0.34 -9.71 2.15
N ARG A 82 -0.53 -10.56 3.15
CA ARG A 82 0.56 -11.27 3.83
C ARG A 82 0.72 -12.71 3.33
N ASP A 83 -0.24 -13.21 2.55
CA ASP A 83 -0.22 -14.56 2.03
C ASP A 83 0.38 -14.55 0.61
N PRO A 84 1.58 -15.10 0.41
CA PRO A 84 2.22 -15.16 -0.90
C PRO A 84 1.61 -16.22 -1.82
N SER A 85 0.73 -17.10 -1.31
CA SER A 85 0.11 -18.18 -2.08
C SER A 85 -1.23 -17.81 -2.71
N VAL A 86 -1.70 -16.58 -2.49
CA VAL A 86 -2.98 -16.11 -3.03
C VAL A 86 -2.92 -16.01 -4.55
N GLU A 87 -3.80 -16.76 -5.22
CA GLU A 87 -4.04 -16.62 -6.64
C GLU A 87 -5.12 -15.57 -6.89
N PHE A 88 -4.73 -14.43 -7.44
CA PHE A 88 -5.67 -13.38 -7.82
C PHE A 88 -6.29 -13.68 -9.19
N PRO A 89 -7.59 -13.39 -9.39
CA PRO A 89 -8.24 -13.58 -10.67
C PRO A 89 -7.57 -12.70 -11.76
N PRO A 90 -7.45 -13.18 -13.01
CA PRO A 90 -6.79 -12.44 -14.09
C PRO A 90 -7.36 -11.04 -14.32
N ASP A 91 -8.67 -10.88 -14.11
CA ASP A 91 -9.38 -9.61 -14.14
C ASP A 91 -8.78 -8.59 -13.17
N LEU A 92 -8.56 -8.96 -11.90
CA LEU A 92 -7.89 -8.10 -10.93
C LEU A 92 -6.43 -7.84 -11.32
N CYS A 93 -5.71 -8.89 -11.74
CA CYS A 93 -4.31 -8.80 -12.13
C CYS A 93 -4.06 -7.80 -13.27
N SER A 94 -5.00 -7.66 -14.20
CA SER A 94 -4.90 -6.73 -15.33
C SER A 94 -4.97 -5.25 -14.93
N ARG A 95 -5.49 -4.95 -13.73
CA ARG A 95 -5.80 -3.58 -13.28
C ARG A 95 -4.84 -3.05 -12.21
N VAL A 96 -3.95 -3.91 -11.71
CA VAL A 96 -3.05 -3.60 -10.60
C VAL A 96 -1.61 -3.85 -10.98
N THR A 97 -0.70 -3.10 -10.37
CA THR A 97 0.73 -3.36 -10.47
C THR A 97 1.16 -4.21 -9.27
N PHE A 98 1.66 -5.42 -9.52
CA PHE A 98 2.19 -6.27 -8.46
C PHE A 98 3.59 -5.83 -8.04
N VAL A 99 3.81 -5.83 -6.72
CA VAL A 99 5.13 -5.69 -6.11
C VAL A 99 5.30 -6.84 -5.13
N ASN A 100 6.25 -7.74 -5.41
CA ASN A 100 6.49 -8.90 -4.56
C ASN A 100 7.75 -8.71 -3.71
N PHE A 101 7.54 -8.59 -2.40
CA PHE A 101 8.63 -8.50 -1.43
C PHE A 101 9.10 -9.90 -1.04
N THR A 102 10.04 -10.45 -1.83
CA THR A 102 10.66 -11.74 -1.55
C THR A 102 12.00 -11.58 -0.83
N VAL A 103 12.34 -12.57 -0.01
CA VAL A 103 13.66 -12.65 0.62
C VAL A 103 14.66 -13.27 -0.35
N THR A 104 15.67 -12.51 -0.73
CA THR A 104 16.81 -13.01 -1.52
C THR A 104 17.90 -13.56 -0.61
N ARG A 105 18.71 -14.51 -1.12
CA ARG A 105 19.83 -15.10 -0.36
C ARG A 105 20.78 -14.03 0.17
N SER A 106 21.13 -13.04 -0.66
CA SER A 106 22.01 -11.94 -0.29
C SER A 106 21.42 -11.03 0.78
N SER A 107 20.11 -10.71 0.69
CA SER A 107 19.41 -9.94 1.72
C SER A 107 19.41 -10.68 3.06
N LEU A 108 19.11 -11.98 3.04
CA LEU A 108 19.11 -12.81 4.26
C LEU A 108 20.50 -12.90 4.88
N GLN A 109 21.53 -13.19 4.09
CA GLN A 109 22.92 -13.22 4.57
C GLN A 109 23.32 -11.89 5.22
N SER A 110 22.98 -10.77 4.59
CA SER A 110 23.26 -9.44 5.13
C SER A 110 22.54 -9.20 6.46
N GLN A 111 21.27 -9.58 6.55
CA GLN A 111 20.48 -9.47 7.79
C GLN A 111 21.04 -10.35 8.92
N CYS A 112 21.40 -11.60 8.61
CA CYS A 112 22.01 -12.53 9.56
C CYS A 112 23.37 -12.01 10.03
N LEU A 113 24.25 -11.59 9.12
CA LEU A 113 25.56 -11.03 9.44
C LEU A 113 25.43 -9.81 10.36
N ASN A 114 24.51 -8.90 10.06
CA ASN A 114 24.27 -7.73 10.91
C ASN A 114 23.80 -8.13 12.32
N ARG A 115 22.96 -9.16 12.45
CA ARG A 115 22.52 -9.67 13.77
C ARG A 115 23.66 -10.33 14.55
N VAL A 116 24.47 -11.14 13.89
CA VAL A 116 25.64 -11.78 14.51
C VAL A 116 26.66 -10.73 14.96
N LEU A 117 26.95 -9.75 14.11
CA LEU A 117 27.88 -8.67 14.43
C LEU A 117 27.43 -7.88 15.67
N LYS A 118 26.14 -7.55 15.77
CA LYS A 118 25.57 -6.90 16.96
C LYS A 118 25.73 -7.70 18.24
N SER A 119 25.65 -9.03 18.15
CA SER A 119 25.77 -9.92 19.31
C SER A 119 27.23 -10.14 19.71
N GLU A 120 28.10 -10.41 18.74
CA GLU A 120 29.49 -10.83 18.97
C GLU A 120 30.44 -9.63 19.14
N ARG A 121 30.20 -8.54 18.42
CA ARG A 121 31.07 -7.35 18.33
C ARG A 121 30.22 -6.06 18.27
N PRO A 122 29.50 -5.71 19.34
CA PRO A 122 28.64 -4.53 19.36
C PRO A 122 29.42 -3.23 19.11
N ASP A 123 30.68 -3.16 19.55
CA ASP A 123 31.59 -2.04 19.34
C ASP A 123 31.92 -1.80 17.85
N VAL A 124 32.01 -2.89 17.08
CA VAL A 124 32.26 -2.82 15.63
C VAL A 124 30.98 -2.45 14.87
N ASP A 125 29.83 -2.97 15.30
CA ASP A 125 28.53 -2.58 14.72
C ASP A 125 28.23 -1.10 14.91
N GLU A 126 28.50 -0.55 16.10
CA GLU A 126 28.32 0.88 16.41
C GLU A 126 29.19 1.76 15.50
N LYS A 127 30.50 1.46 15.41
CA LYS A 127 31.41 2.17 14.49
C LYS A 127 30.95 2.09 13.05
N ARG A 128 30.51 0.92 12.58
CA ARG A 128 29.99 0.76 11.22
C ARG A 128 28.72 1.59 11.01
N SER A 129 27.80 1.57 11.98
CA SER A 129 26.56 2.35 11.88
C SER A 129 26.83 3.85 11.86
N ASP A 130 27.81 4.33 12.62
CA ASP A 130 28.14 5.76 12.66
C ASP A 130 28.80 6.23 11.36
N LEU A 131 29.71 5.42 10.81
CA LEU A 131 30.33 5.69 9.51
C LEU A 131 29.31 5.71 8.37
N LEU A 132 28.33 4.79 8.39
CA LEU A 132 27.27 4.76 7.36
C LEU A 132 26.28 5.91 7.48
N LYS A 133 26.12 6.53 8.67
CA LYS A 133 25.26 7.71 8.86
C LYS A 133 25.93 9.03 8.48
N LEU A 134 27.27 9.05 8.45
CA LEU A 134 28.06 10.22 8.06
C LEU A 134 28.13 10.41 6.53
N GLN A 135 27.62 9.45 5.76
CA GLN A 135 27.63 9.42 4.30
C GLN A 135 26.24 9.73 3.74
#